data_AF-X1H3W7-F1
#
_entry.id   AF-X1H3W7-F1
#
_cell.length_a   1.000
_cell.length_b   1.000
_cell.length_c   1.000
_cell.angle_alpha   90.00
_cell.angle_beta   90.00
_cell.angle_gamma   90.00
#
_symmetry.space_group_name_H-M   'P 1'
#
loop_
_entity.id
_entity.type
_entity.pdbx_description
1 polymer ?
#
loop_
_entity_poly.entity_id
_entity_poly.type
_entity_poly.pdbx_seq_one_letter_code
_entity_poly.pdbx_strand_id
1 'polypeptide(L)'
;MIAMEALLTKHGDKYLEVLPKRIEAFIGWIGYWSIEDYKEKIEDIYKKRCKYVHDGNESTIEIKDLLFTDDILFNMLANIIYHINLFKSKEDIISFTEKVSAEHLLGIVGRKSKIRPKTLRFFTRLYTAEDYKKI
;
A
#
# COMPACT_ATOMS: atom_id res chain seq x y z
N MET A 1 3.27 7.57 4.35
CA MET A 1 1.83 7.66 3.96
C MET A 1 1.49 8.76 2.96
N ILE A 2 2.01 9.98 3.10
CA ILE A 2 1.69 11.10 2.17
C ILE A 2 1.93 10.73 0.70
N ALA A 3 3.06 10.08 0.39
CA ALA A 3 3.33 9.61 -0.98
C ALA A 3 2.29 8.59 -1.49
N MET A 4 1.86 7.66 -0.64
CA MET A 4 0.81 6.70 -0.99
C MET A 4 -0.53 7.39 -1.21
N GLU A 5 -0.89 8.37 -0.40
CA GLU A 5 -2.08 9.20 -0.63
C GLU A 5 -1.99 9.92 -1.99
N ALA A 6 -0.87 10.57 -2.26
CA ALA A 6 -0.67 11.28 -3.53
C ALA A 6 -0.79 10.36 -4.76
N LEU A 7 -0.29 9.12 -4.66
CA LEU A 7 -0.36 8.14 -5.75
C LEU A 7 -1.72 7.46 -5.87
N LEU A 8 -2.36 7.16 -4.73
CA LEU A 8 -3.48 6.21 -4.68
C LEU A 8 -4.80 6.85 -4.31
N THR A 9 -4.95 8.15 -4.14
CA THR A 9 -6.28 8.75 -3.84
C THR A 9 -6.66 9.84 -4.84
N LYS A 10 -7.96 10.04 -5.06
CA LYS A 10 -8.52 11.17 -5.79
C LYS A 10 -9.32 12.06 -4.85
N HIS A 11 -9.60 13.28 -5.29
CA HIS A 11 -10.43 14.20 -4.53
C HIS A 11 -11.80 13.57 -4.22
N GLY A 12 -12.25 13.68 -2.97
CA GLY A 12 -13.50 13.09 -2.49
C GLY A 12 -13.39 11.63 -2.02
N ASP A 13 -12.23 10.97 -2.13
CA ASP A 13 -12.06 9.63 -1.58
C ASP A 13 -12.08 9.64 -0.03
N LYS A 14 -12.65 8.59 0.55
CA LYS A 14 -12.49 8.28 1.98
C LYS A 14 -11.22 7.47 2.19
N TYR A 15 -10.14 8.13 2.61
CA TYR A 15 -8.79 7.55 2.54
C TYR A 15 -8.64 6.29 3.41
N LEU A 16 -9.27 6.24 4.58
CA LEU A 16 -9.29 5.05 5.45
C LEU A 16 -9.88 3.81 4.77
N GLU A 17 -10.89 3.98 3.91
CA GLU A 17 -11.54 2.87 3.23
C GLU A 17 -10.79 2.47 1.95
N VAL A 18 -10.22 3.46 1.27
CA VAL A 18 -9.69 3.31 -0.09
C VAL A 18 -8.22 2.91 -0.09
N LEU A 19 -7.39 3.48 0.80
CA LEU A 19 -5.95 3.21 0.81
C LEU A 19 -5.62 1.73 1.04
N PRO A 20 -6.18 1.04 2.06
CA PRO A 20 -5.85 -0.36 2.28
C PRO A 20 -6.20 -1.23 1.06
N LYS A 21 -7.37 -1.02 0.45
CA LYS A 21 -7.82 -1.75 -0.75
C LYS A 21 -6.91 -1.51 -1.96
N ARG A 22 -6.49 -0.26 -2.17
CA ARG A 22 -5.63 0.09 -3.31
C ARG A 22 -4.22 -0.44 -3.13
N ILE A 23 -3.70 -0.46 -1.90
CA ILE A 23 -2.42 -1.10 -1.57
C ILE A 23 -2.54 -2.62 -1.77
N GLU A 24 -3.62 -3.24 -1.29
CA GLU A 24 -3.90 -4.67 -1.46
C GLU A 24 -3.89 -5.11 -2.93
N ALA A 25 -4.38 -4.27 -3.84
CA ALA A 25 -4.37 -4.62 -5.26
C ALA A 25 -2.95 -4.91 -5.79
N PHE A 26 -1.95 -4.17 -5.30
CA PHE A 26 -0.54 -4.31 -5.69
C PHE A 26 0.18 -5.44 -4.95
N ILE A 27 -0.03 -5.55 -3.64
CA ILE A 27 0.80 -6.43 -2.80
C ILE A 27 0.00 -7.49 -2.02
N GLY A 28 -1.33 -7.45 -2.03
CA GLY A 28 -2.18 -8.37 -1.26
C GLY A 28 -2.21 -9.82 -1.75
N TRP A 29 -1.48 -10.14 -2.82
CA TRP A 29 -1.27 -11.53 -3.26
C TRP A 29 -0.13 -12.22 -2.51
N ILE A 30 0.66 -11.49 -1.71
CA ILE A 30 1.67 -12.08 -0.85
C ILE A 30 0.99 -12.86 0.28
N GLY A 31 1.52 -14.03 0.61
CA GLY A 31 0.92 -14.92 1.62
C GLY A 31 0.79 -14.29 3.01
N TYR A 32 1.59 -13.26 3.31
CA TYR A 32 1.64 -12.62 4.63
C TYR A 32 0.64 -11.47 4.79
N TRP A 33 -0.03 -11.01 3.73
CA TRP A 33 -0.95 -9.86 3.79
C TRP A 33 -2.01 -10.02 4.89
N SER A 34 -2.64 -11.19 4.95
CA SER A 34 -3.63 -11.54 5.97
C SER A 34 -3.04 -12.10 7.26
N ILE A 35 -1.77 -12.52 7.25
CA ILE A 35 -1.11 -13.10 8.44
C ILE A 35 -0.58 -11.97 9.34
N GLU A 36 -0.19 -10.86 8.74
CA GLU A 36 0.44 -9.74 9.43
C GLU A 36 -0.50 -8.53 9.62
N ASP A 37 -1.80 -8.70 9.40
CA ASP A 37 -2.81 -7.66 9.60
C ASP A 37 -2.45 -6.34 8.89
N TYR A 38 -2.03 -6.44 7.62
CA TYR A 38 -1.55 -5.29 6.85
C TYR A 38 -2.59 -4.17 6.78
N LYS A 39 -3.87 -4.54 6.71
CA LYS A 39 -4.98 -3.58 6.66
C LYS A 39 -5.05 -2.76 7.95
N GLU A 40 -5.06 -3.42 9.10
CA GLU A 40 -5.10 -2.78 10.42
C GLU A 40 -3.89 -1.87 10.62
N LYS A 41 -2.69 -2.33 10.21
CA LYS A 41 -1.46 -1.52 10.27
C LYS A 41 -1.55 -0.28 9.39
N ILE A 42 -2.05 -0.39 8.16
CA ILE A 42 -2.22 0.76 7.26
C ILE A 42 -3.21 1.76 7.86
N GLU A 43 -4.32 1.30 8.44
CA GLU A 43 -5.31 2.15 9.10
C GLU A 43 -4.73 2.86 10.34
N ASP A 44 -3.95 2.17 11.17
CA ASP A 44 -3.27 2.75 12.33
C ASP A 44 -2.28 3.84 11.91
N ILE A 45 -1.42 3.54 10.93
CA ILE A 45 -0.42 4.50 10.45
C ILE A 45 -1.08 5.70 9.78
N TYR A 46 -2.21 5.52 9.09
CA TYR A 46 -2.98 6.64 8.58
C TYR A 46 -3.47 7.55 9.71
N LYS A 47 -4.01 6.98 10.81
CA LYS A 47 -4.43 7.77 11.98
C LYS A 47 -3.26 8.50 12.64
N LYS A 48 -2.09 7.85 12.78
CA LYS A 48 -0.85 8.49 13.27
C LYS A 48 -0.42 9.65 12.38
N ARG A 49 -0.44 9.46 11.05
CA ARG A 49 -0.17 10.52 10.08
C ARG A 49 -1.16 11.68 10.20
N CYS A 50 -2.45 11.41 10.40
CA CYS A 50 -3.44 12.47 10.59
C CYS A 50 -3.12 13.32 11.83
N LYS A 51 -2.82 12.68 12.97
CA LYS A 51 -2.39 13.39 14.19
C LYS A 51 -1.10 14.19 13.98
N TYR A 52 -0.13 13.63 13.26
CA TYR A 52 1.10 14.35 12.96
C TYR A 52 0.85 15.60 12.10
N VAL A 53 0.09 15.46 11.00
CA VAL A 53 -0.13 16.57 10.07
C VAL A 53 -1.06 17.65 10.62
N HIS A 54 -2.08 17.26 11.39
CA HIS A 54 -3.07 18.21 11.91
C HIS A 54 -2.71 18.77 13.29
N ASP A 55 -2.10 17.95 14.15
CA ASP A 55 -1.82 18.31 15.55
C ASP A 55 -0.32 18.45 15.84
N GLY A 56 0.55 18.25 14.84
CA GLY A 56 2.00 18.24 15.03
C GLY A 56 2.51 17.08 15.89
N ASN A 57 1.67 16.08 16.17
CA ASN A 57 1.99 15.02 17.13
C ASN A 57 2.84 13.90 16.51
N GLU A 58 4.15 14.00 16.65
CA GLU A 58 5.11 12.97 16.22
C GLU A 58 5.34 11.86 17.26
N SER A 59 4.97 12.07 18.52
CA SER A 59 5.31 11.18 19.65
C SER A 59 4.79 9.74 19.49
N THR A 60 3.78 9.55 18.64
CA THR A 60 3.13 8.26 18.38
C THR A 60 3.68 7.52 17.14
N ILE A 61 4.59 8.15 16.39
CA ILE A 61 5.21 7.54 15.20
C ILE A 61 6.48 6.82 15.63
N GLU A 62 6.53 5.52 15.34
CA GLU A 62 7.69 4.67 15.60
C GLU A 62 8.49 4.39 14.32
N ILE A 63 9.78 4.04 14.46
CA ILE A 63 10.62 3.65 13.30
C ILE A 63 10.01 2.48 12.53
N LYS A 64 9.40 1.51 13.22
CA LYS A 64 8.70 0.38 12.58
C LYS A 64 7.56 0.84 11.65
N ASP A 65 6.88 1.95 11.98
CA ASP A 65 5.81 2.51 11.15
C ASP A 65 6.41 3.08 9.85
N LEU A 66 7.54 3.77 9.97
CA LEU A 66 8.26 4.33 8.83
C LEU A 66 8.77 3.22 7.89
N LEU A 67 9.49 2.23 8.44
CA LEU A 67 10.03 1.10 7.67
C LEU A 67 8.92 0.33 6.94
N PHE A 68 7.81 0.06 7.63
CA PHE A 68 6.65 -0.59 7.01
C PHE A 68 6.07 0.24 5.85
N THR A 69 5.90 1.55 6.02
CA THR A 69 5.40 2.39 4.93
C THR A 69 6.36 2.51 3.75
N ASP A 70 7.66 2.50 4.02
CA ASP A 70 8.71 2.53 3.00
C ASP A 70 8.73 1.23 2.18
N ASP A 71 8.55 0.08 2.82
CA ASP A 71 8.45 -1.21 2.14
C ASP A 71 7.23 -1.25 1.21
N ILE A 72 6.08 -0.76 1.68
CA ILE A 72 4.89 -0.66 0.82
C ILE A 72 5.18 0.26 -0.35
N LEU A 73 5.66 1.48 -0.09
CA LEU A 73 5.91 2.48 -1.13
C LEU A 73 6.91 1.96 -2.17
N PHE A 74 8.01 1.35 -1.72
CA PHE A 74 9.02 0.76 -2.58
C PHE A 74 8.42 -0.31 -3.49
N ASN A 75 7.69 -1.27 -2.93
CA ASN A 75 7.09 -2.35 -3.69
C ASN A 75 6.06 -1.83 -4.70
N MET A 76 5.29 -0.82 -4.32
CA MET A 76 4.33 -0.19 -5.23
C MET A 76 5.02 0.52 -6.38
N LEU A 77 6.00 1.38 -6.10
CA LEU A 77 6.76 2.10 -7.13
C LEU A 77 7.51 1.13 -8.06
N ALA A 78 8.11 0.08 -7.52
CA ALA A 78 8.79 -0.93 -8.32
C ALA A 78 7.83 -1.60 -9.30
N ASN A 79 6.60 -1.93 -8.87
CA ASN A 79 5.58 -2.51 -9.74
C ASN A 79 5.04 -1.51 -10.77
N ILE A 80 4.81 -0.25 -10.38
CA ILE A 80 4.36 0.81 -11.29
C ILE A 80 5.39 1.01 -12.41
N ILE A 81 6.67 1.14 -12.06
CA ILE A 81 7.76 1.35 -13.01
C ILE A 81 7.96 0.13 -13.90
N TYR A 82 7.98 -1.08 -13.32
CA TYR A 82 8.16 -2.31 -14.09
C TYR A 82 7.01 -2.54 -15.09
N HIS A 83 5.81 -2.06 -14.76
CA HIS A 83 4.62 -2.13 -15.59
C HIS A 83 4.21 -0.76 -16.15
N ILE A 84 5.16 0.10 -16.51
CA ILE A 84 4.87 1.47 -16.99
C ILE A 84 3.92 1.50 -18.20
N ASN A 85 3.93 0.46 -19.02
CA ASN A 85 3.00 0.31 -20.15
C ASN A 85 1.53 0.13 -19.72
N LEU A 86 1.29 -0.39 -18.50
CA LEU A 86 -0.02 -0.53 -17.88
C LEU A 86 -0.38 0.69 -17.01
N PHE A 87 0.61 1.36 -16.42
CA PHE A 87 0.43 2.45 -15.46
C PHE A 87 1.01 3.76 -16.00
N LYS A 88 0.43 4.27 -17.09
CA LYS A 88 0.91 5.51 -17.76
C LYS A 88 0.45 6.77 -17.03
N SER A 89 -0.64 6.66 -16.28
CA SER A 89 -1.27 7.75 -15.55
C SER A 89 -1.74 7.29 -14.17
N LYS A 90 -2.06 8.28 -13.31
CA LYS A 90 -2.69 8.02 -12.02
C LYS A 90 -4.06 7.35 -12.18
N GLU A 91 -4.83 7.75 -13.18
CA GLU A 91 -6.10 7.12 -13.54
C GLU A 91 -5.95 5.64 -13.86
N ASP A 92 -4.87 5.23 -14.55
CA ASP A 92 -4.61 3.81 -14.82
C ASP A 92 -4.35 3.02 -13.53
N ILE A 93 -3.60 3.60 -12.60
CA ILE A 93 -3.35 3.02 -11.27
C ILE A 93 -4.67 2.84 -10.52
N ILE A 94 -5.49 3.89 -10.46
CA ILE A 94 -6.79 3.85 -9.79
C ILE A 94 -7.71 2.81 -10.45
N SER A 95 -7.84 2.84 -11.78
CA SER A 95 -8.68 1.89 -12.53
C SER A 95 -8.25 0.44 -12.30
N PHE A 96 -6.95 0.17 -12.28
CA PHE A 96 -6.41 -1.15 -11.95
C PHE A 96 -6.86 -1.60 -10.55
N THR A 97 -6.67 -0.75 -9.53
CA THR A 97 -7.04 -1.08 -8.16
C THR A 97 -8.54 -1.32 -7.98
N GLU A 98 -9.38 -0.55 -8.68
CA GLU A 98 -10.84 -0.71 -8.69
C GLU A 98 -11.25 -2.04 -9.34
N LYS A 99 -10.63 -2.41 -10.47
CA LYS A 99 -10.88 -3.70 -11.14
C LYS A 99 -10.46 -4.90 -10.28
N VAL A 100 -9.31 -4.83 -9.61
CA VAL A 100 -8.88 -5.88 -8.67
C VAL A 100 -9.83 -5.98 -7.47
N SER A 101 -10.28 -4.83 -6.94
CA SER A 101 -11.26 -4.81 -5.85
C SER A 101 -12.59 -5.44 -6.28
N ALA A 102 -13.03 -5.19 -7.52
CA ALA A 102 -14.23 -5.82 -8.08
C ALA A 102 -14.07 -7.36 -8.22
N GLU A 103 -12.90 -7.84 -8.67
CA GLU A 103 -12.61 -9.29 -8.67
C GLU A 103 -12.70 -9.89 -7.27
N HIS A 104 -12.14 -9.23 -6.25
CA HIS A 104 -12.22 -9.71 -4.87
C HIS A 104 -13.67 -9.78 -4.37
N LEU A 105 -14.52 -8.79 -4.69
CA LEU A 105 -15.96 -8.81 -4.36
C LEU A 105 -16.70 -9.99 -5.01
N LEU A 106 -16.24 -10.46 -6.16
CA LEU A 106 -16.75 -11.63 -6.86
C LEU A 106 -16.11 -12.95 -6.37
N GLY A 107 -15.27 -12.91 -5.33
CA GLY A 107 -14.54 -14.08 -4.81
C GLY A 107 -13.36 -14.53 -5.69
N ILE A 108 -12.94 -13.72 -6.66
CA ILE A 108 -11.82 -14.00 -7.54
C ILE A 108 -10.55 -13.43 -6.90
N VAL A 109 -9.71 -14.30 -6.35
CA VAL A 109 -8.48 -13.91 -5.64
C VAL A 109 -7.24 -14.67 -6.14
N GLY A 110 -6.07 -14.13 -5.85
CA GLY A 110 -4.78 -14.76 -6.13
C GLY A 110 -4.58 -15.12 -7.59
N ARG A 111 -4.24 -16.38 -7.87
CA ARG A 111 -3.93 -16.89 -9.24
C ARG A 111 -5.13 -16.90 -10.20
N LYS A 112 -6.36 -16.76 -9.69
CA LYS A 112 -7.58 -16.70 -10.50
C LYS A 112 -7.84 -15.32 -11.08
N SER A 113 -7.19 -14.28 -10.53
CA SER A 113 -7.28 -12.92 -11.04
C SER A 113 -6.83 -12.87 -12.49
N LYS A 114 -7.66 -12.26 -13.34
CA LYS A 114 -7.34 -11.97 -14.74
C LYS A 114 -6.82 -10.54 -14.90
N ILE A 115 -7.11 -9.66 -13.94
CA ILE A 115 -6.69 -8.26 -13.95
C ILE A 115 -5.25 -8.11 -13.44
N ARG A 116 -4.86 -8.84 -12.39
CA ARG A 116 -3.55 -8.72 -11.76
C ARG A 116 -2.46 -9.32 -12.67
N PRO A 117 -1.42 -8.54 -13.04
CA PRO A 117 -0.27 -9.11 -13.76
C PRO A 117 0.39 -10.22 -12.93
N LYS A 118 0.62 -11.39 -13.54
CA LYS A 118 1.29 -12.52 -12.86
C LYS A 118 2.77 -12.27 -12.57
N THR A 119 3.29 -11.18 -13.10
CA THR A 119 4.69 -10.73 -12.99
C THR A 119 4.88 -9.62 -11.97
N LEU A 120 3.84 -9.27 -11.19
CA LEU A 120 4.01 -8.37 -10.05
C LEU A 120 5.07 -8.94 -9.11
N ARG A 121 5.91 -8.06 -8.59
CA ARG A 121 7.05 -8.40 -7.74
C ARG A 121 6.79 -7.95 -6.33
N PHE A 122 7.35 -8.69 -5.37
CA PHE A 122 7.44 -8.26 -4.00
C PHE A 122 8.86 -8.50 -3.51
N PHE A 123 9.46 -7.45 -2.97
CA PHE A 123 10.80 -7.44 -2.42
C PHE A 123 10.66 -7.30 -0.91
N THR A 124 11.09 -8.33 -0.19
CA THR A 124 11.20 -8.31 1.25
C THR A 124 12.57 -7.76 1.63
N ARG A 125 12.61 -6.68 2.42
CA ARG A 125 13.85 -6.19 3.01
C ARG A 125 14.12 -6.94 4.31
N LEU A 126 15.40 -7.23 4.56
CA LEU A 126 15.85 -7.79 5.83
C LEU A 126 16.38 -6.64 6.67
N TYR A 127 15.62 -6.27 7.69
CA TYR A 127 16.04 -5.25 8.65
C TYR A 127 16.88 -5.86 9.76
N THR A 128 17.92 -5.14 10.13
CA THR A 128 18.81 -5.44 11.25
C THR A 128 18.38 -4.63 12.48
N ALA A 129 18.89 -4.98 13.67
CA ALA A 129 18.63 -4.21 14.88
C ALA A 129 19.08 -2.73 14.77
N GLU A 130 20.05 -2.43 13.89
CA GLU A 130 20.51 -1.07 13.65
C GLU A 130 19.44 -0.22 12.96
N ASP A 131 18.70 -0.80 11.99
CA ASP A 131 17.66 -0.10 11.24
C ASP A 131 16.49 0.35 12.11
N TYR A 132 16.31 -0.25 13.29
CA TYR A 132 15.29 0.11 14.26
C TYR A 132 15.72 1.19 15.27
N LYS A 133 16.99 1.61 15.25
CA LYS A 133 17.44 2.70 16.11
C LYS A 133 16.91 4.03 15.58
N LYS A 134 16.46 4.89 16.48
CA LYS A 134 16.02 6.24 16.12
C LYS A 134 17.18 7.01 15.49
N ILE A 135 16.88 7.70 14.39
CA ILE A 135 17.73 8.75 13.82
C ILE A 135 17.87 9.88 14.84
#